data_AF-A0A9P5RR91-F1
#
_entry.id   AF-A0A9P5RR91-F1
#
_cell.length_a   1.000
_cell.length_b   1.000
_cell.length_c   1.000
_cell.angle_alpha   90.00
_cell.angle_beta   90.00
_cell.angle_gamma   90.00
#
_symmetry.space_group_name_H-M   'P 1'
#
loop_
_entity.id
_entity.type
_entity.pdbx_description
1 polymer ?
#
loop_
_entity_poly.entity_id
_entity_poly.type
_entity_poly.pdbx_seq_one_letter_code
_entity_poly.pdbx_strand_id
1 'polypeptide(L)'
;MTTCARIQHTLGLQRSILSTLSPRVSSKHSSVRFYTSASKRLNNSSKPSGTTGATASKFVQNPAFKSTSSLNQSQHSPQFKTQTTELPNVASRTPLFILAGIFGVAFWAGSIAVAANHQRQGTSIVRGTLFNVKFDTKAQELLGDNIDFVNPKWPWISGTVAHLKGRVDIEFQVRGDKAEGRVHFVAVRPAKQWITTDFTLTMPDGTCVIVGENTVLPELSN
;
A
#
# COMPACT_ATOMS: atom_id res chain seq x y z
N MET A 1 -10.55 34.88 25.26
CA MET A 1 -10.34 33.44 25.00
C MET A 1 -11.03 33.14 23.68
N THR A 2 -10.25 33.10 22.59
CA THR A 2 -10.79 32.92 21.24
C THR A 2 -10.70 31.44 20.91
N THR A 3 -11.83 30.74 21.02
CA THR A 3 -11.96 29.32 20.68
C THR A 3 -11.66 29.15 19.19
N CYS A 4 -10.87 28.12 18.86
CA CYS A 4 -10.50 27.76 17.49
C CYS A 4 -11.75 27.42 16.66
N ALA A 5 -12.40 28.42 16.07
CA ALA A 5 -13.37 28.19 15.02
C ALA A 5 -12.58 27.79 13.78
N ARG A 6 -12.65 26.52 13.41
CA ARG A 6 -12.16 26.02 12.12
C ARG A 6 -12.83 26.85 11.04
N ILE A 7 -12.07 27.72 10.37
CA ILE A 7 -12.58 28.57 9.29
C ILE A 7 -12.80 27.66 8.08
N GLN A 8 -13.89 26.90 8.11
CA GLN A 8 -14.44 26.32 6.90
C GLN A 8 -15.03 27.47 6.10
N HIS A 9 -14.25 28.06 5.18
CA HIS A 9 -14.82 28.89 4.14
C HIS A 9 -15.71 28.00 3.26
N THR A 10 -17.00 27.98 3.61
CA THR A 10 -18.06 27.41 2.79
C THR A 10 -18.29 28.34 1.60
N LEU A 11 -17.63 28.07 0.47
CA LEU A 11 -18.05 28.65 -0.80
C LEU A 11 -19.28 27.89 -1.31
N GLY A 12 -20.44 28.26 -0.77
CA GLY A 12 -21.75 27.96 -1.32
C GLY A 12 -22.29 29.18 -2.05
N LEU A 13 -22.32 29.13 -3.38
CA LEU A 13 -23.13 29.91 -4.35
C LEU A 13 -22.63 29.43 -5.72
N GLN A 14 -23.41 28.93 -6.68
CA GLN A 14 -24.84 29.01 -6.92
C GLN A 14 -25.20 27.86 -7.90
N ARG A 15 -26.34 27.20 -7.69
CA ARG A 15 -26.93 26.30 -8.68
C ARG A 15 -27.50 27.11 -9.86
N SER A 16 -27.65 26.38 -10.97
CA SER A 16 -28.49 26.62 -12.15
C SER A 16 -28.11 27.76 -13.10
N ILE A 17 -27.45 27.40 -14.22
CA ILE A 17 -27.97 27.64 -15.58
C ILE A 17 -27.64 26.41 -16.45
N LEU A 18 -28.69 25.77 -16.99
CA LEU A 18 -28.64 24.79 -18.08
C LEU A 18 -28.35 25.52 -19.40
N SER A 19 -27.39 25.04 -20.19
CA SER A 19 -27.50 25.01 -21.66
C SER A 19 -26.32 24.23 -22.27
N THR A 20 -26.65 23.03 -22.71
CA THR A 20 -26.25 22.42 -23.99
C THR A 20 -24.95 22.92 -24.64
N LEU A 21 -23.92 22.07 -24.65
CA LEU A 21 -23.08 21.81 -25.82
C LEU A 21 -22.28 20.53 -25.57
N SER A 22 -22.66 19.48 -26.28
CA SER A 22 -21.96 18.20 -26.33
C SER A 22 -20.75 18.32 -27.24
N PRO A 23 -19.59 17.76 -26.86
CA PRO A 23 -18.74 17.12 -27.85
C PRO A 23 -18.46 15.66 -27.47
N ARG A 24 -19.11 14.79 -28.24
CA ARG A 24 -18.50 13.65 -28.95
C ARG A 24 -17.45 12.85 -28.14
N VAL A 25 -17.95 11.89 -27.38
CA VAL A 25 -17.22 10.71 -26.90
C VAL A 25 -16.57 10.00 -28.10
N SER A 26 -15.25 10.12 -28.22
CA SER A 26 -14.44 9.24 -29.07
C SER A 26 -13.99 8.05 -28.24
N SER A 27 -14.83 7.01 -28.19
CA SER A 27 -14.50 5.72 -27.59
C SER A 27 -13.46 4.98 -28.45
N LYS A 28 -12.17 5.22 -28.22
CA LYS A 28 -11.14 4.27 -28.63
C LYS A 28 -11.21 3.07 -27.68
N HIS A 29 -11.86 2.02 -28.14
CA HIS A 29 -11.96 0.74 -27.47
C HIS A 29 -10.59 0.04 -27.50
N SER A 30 -9.76 0.31 -26.50
CA SER A 30 -8.53 -0.47 -26.27
C SER A 30 -8.93 -1.83 -25.72
N SER A 31 -9.06 -2.81 -26.60
CA SER A 31 -9.25 -4.22 -26.23
C SER A 31 -8.02 -4.71 -25.46
N VAL A 32 -8.17 -4.86 -24.14
CA VAL A 32 -7.20 -5.58 -23.30
C VAL A 32 -7.26 -7.06 -23.69
N ARG A 33 -6.24 -7.53 -24.42
CA ARG A 33 -6.04 -8.96 -24.71
C ARG A 33 -5.51 -9.63 -23.46
N PHE A 34 -6.34 -10.45 -22.82
CA PHE A 34 -5.89 -11.45 -21.86
C PHE A 34 -5.19 -12.58 -22.64
N TYR A 35 -3.89 -12.77 -22.40
CA TYR A 35 -3.17 -13.95 -22.86
C TYR A 35 -3.50 -15.11 -21.90
N THR A 36 -4.52 -15.89 -22.26
CA THR A 36 -4.74 -17.20 -21.65
C THR A 36 -3.77 -18.18 -22.30
N SER A 37 -2.79 -18.69 -21.53
CA SER A 37 -1.90 -19.76 -21.97
C SER A 37 -2.67 -21.08 -22.07
N ALA A 38 -3.17 -21.37 -23.26
CA ALA A 38 -3.71 -22.68 -23.59
C ALA A 38 -2.56 -23.69 -23.76
N SER A 39 -2.44 -24.67 -22.86
CA SER A 39 -1.53 -25.78 -23.05
C SER A 39 -2.04 -26.66 -24.21
N LYS A 40 -1.26 -26.73 -25.29
CA LYS A 40 -1.54 -27.63 -26.40
C LYS A 40 -1.31 -29.07 -25.94
N ARG A 41 -2.39 -29.80 -25.70
CA ARG A 41 -2.40 -31.27 -25.59
C ARG A 41 -2.21 -31.82 -27.01
N LEU A 42 -1.01 -32.28 -27.33
CA LEU A 42 -0.70 -33.01 -28.56
C LEU A 42 -1.38 -34.39 -28.49
N ASN A 43 -2.54 -34.51 -29.12
CA ASN A 43 -3.19 -35.80 -29.38
C ASN A 43 -2.68 -36.28 -30.74
N ASN A 44 -1.70 -37.19 -30.73
CA ASN A 44 -1.16 -37.80 -31.93
C ASN A 44 -2.07 -38.97 -32.33
N SER A 45 -2.99 -38.75 -33.27
CA SER A 45 -3.82 -39.79 -33.87
C SER A 45 -3.33 -40.08 -35.28
N SER A 46 -2.32 -40.94 -35.40
CA SER A 46 -1.94 -41.54 -36.67
C SER A 46 -2.86 -42.74 -36.96
N LYS A 47 -3.71 -42.53 -37.97
CA LYS A 47 -4.49 -43.55 -38.65
C LYS A 47 -3.56 -44.33 -39.59
N PRO A 48 -3.50 -45.67 -39.58
CA PRO A 48 -2.93 -46.42 -40.69
C PRO A 48 -4.04 -46.85 -41.65
N SER A 49 -3.85 -46.45 -42.90
CA SER A 49 -4.44 -47.03 -44.10
C SER A 49 -4.07 -48.50 -44.22
N GLY A 50 -5.03 -49.31 -44.67
CA GLY A 50 -4.84 -50.75 -44.87
C GLY A 50 -3.80 -51.07 -45.94
N THR A 51 -3.14 -52.21 -45.75
CA THR A 51 -2.63 -53.05 -46.84
C THR A 51 -2.68 -54.49 -46.35
N THR A 52 -3.27 -55.31 -47.20
CA THR A 52 -3.40 -56.77 -47.17
C THR A 52 -2.11 -57.49 -46.79
N GLY A 53 -2.24 -58.46 -45.88
CA GLY A 53 -1.18 -59.41 -45.54
C GLY A 53 -1.72 -60.42 -44.53
N ALA A 54 -2.27 -61.52 -45.03
CA ALA A 54 -2.70 -62.65 -44.21
C ALA A 54 -1.47 -63.32 -43.57
N THR A 55 -1.33 -63.21 -42.25
CA THR A 55 -0.34 -63.98 -41.49
C THR A 55 -1.07 -64.73 -40.39
N ALA A 56 -1.23 -66.04 -40.60
CA ALA A 56 -1.81 -66.96 -39.64
C ALA A 56 -0.97 -66.99 -38.35
N SER A 57 -1.48 -66.44 -37.25
CA SER A 57 -0.90 -66.68 -35.94
C SER A 57 -1.31 -68.08 -35.46
N LYS A 58 -0.37 -69.03 -35.52
CA LYS A 58 -0.49 -70.32 -34.83
C LYS A 58 -0.61 -70.04 -33.33
N PHE A 59 -1.81 -70.19 -32.78
CA PHE A 59 -1.98 -70.27 -31.34
C PHE A 59 -1.37 -71.60 -30.88
N VAL A 60 -0.18 -71.54 -30.30
CA VAL A 60 0.42 -72.68 -29.59
C VAL A 60 -0.38 -72.86 -28.30
N GLN A 61 -1.28 -73.84 -28.30
CA GLN A 61 -1.90 -74.34 -27.09
C GLN A 61 -0.80 -74.89 -26.17
N ASN A 62 -0.46 -74.16 -25.11
CA ASN A 62 0.38 -74.71 -24.04
C ASN A 62 -0.33 -75.93 -23.43
N PRO A 63 0.39 -77.05 -23.17
CA PRO A 63 -0.23 -78.23 -22.62
C PRO A 63 -0.79 -77.95 -21.22
N ALA A 64 -1.96 -78.52 -20.96
CA ALA A 64 -2.72 -78.40 -19.72
C ALA A 64 -1.82 -78.60 -18.49
N PHE A 65 -1.76 -77.57 -17.64
CA PHE A 65 -1.08 -77.63 -16.36
C PHE A 65 -1.82 -78.64 -15.47
N LYS A 66 -1.22 -79.80 -15.21
CA LYS A 66 -1.75 -80.78 -14.27
C LYS A 66 -1.54 -80.24 -12.86
N SER A 67 -2.63 -79.85 -12.20
CA SER A 67 -2.62 -79.53 -10.77
C SER A 67 -2.15 -80.73 -9.96
N THR A 68 -0.90 -80.72 -9.52
CA THR A 68 -0.41 -81.62 -8.49
C THR A 68 -0.69 -80.99 -7.13
N SER A 69 -1.88 -81.26 -6.62
CA SER A 69 -2.23 -81.05 -5.23
C SER A 69 -1.45 -82.04 -4.36
N SER A 70 -0.30 -81.63 -3.82
CA SER A 70 0.22 -82.10 -2.53
C SER A 70 1.57 -81.46 -2.22
N LEU A 71 1.57 -80.42 -1.40
CA LEU A 71 2.62 -80.27 -0.40
C LEU A 71 1.96 -79.67 0.85
N ASN A 72 1.95 -80.46 1.92
CA ASN A 72 1.64 -80.02 3.27
C ASN A 72 2.74 -79.04 3.68
N GLN A 73 2.61 -77.79 3.23
CA GLN A 73 3.47 -76.70 3.66
C GLN A 73 2.96 -76.28 5.02
N SER A 74 3.65 -76.77 6.05
CA SER A 74 3.58 -76.26 7.41
C SER A 74 3.40 -74.74 7.38
N GLN A 75 2.23 -74.29 7.86
CA GLN A 75 1.90 -72.88 8.04
C GLN A 75 2.92 -72.25 9.00
N HIS A 76 4.01 -71.74 8.45
CA HIS A 76 4.75 -70.66 9.07
C HIS A 76 4.77 -69.50 8.08
N SER A 77 3.61 -68.84 7.92
CA SER A 77 3.60 -67.50 7.35
C SER A 77 4.54 -66.65 8.20
N PRO A 78 5.58 -66.01 7.64
CA PRO A 78 6.31 -65.01 8.39
C PRO A 78 5.29 -63.94 8.78
N GLN A 79 5.04 -63.80 10.07
CA GLN A 79 4.26 -62.70 10.61
C GLN A 79 5.05 -61.44 10.29
N PHE A 80 4.74 -60.77 9.18
CA PHE A 80 5.11 -59.39 8.97
C PHE A 80 4.41 -58.63 10.10
N LYS A 81 5.13 -58.37 11.20
CA LYS A 81 4.69 -57.37 12.17
C LYS A 81 4.57 -56.09 11.37
N THR A 82 3.34 -55.67 11.09
CA THR A 82 3.04 -54.35 10.59
C THR A 82 3.53 -53.40 11.68
N GLN A 83 4.77 -52.94 11.52
CA GLN A 83 5.30 -51.91 12.39
C GLN A 83 4.50 -50.67 12.03
N THR A 84 3.46 -50.39 12.81
CA THR A 84 2.78 -49.10 12.83
C THR A 84 3.77 -48.13 13.46
N THR A 85 4.83 -47.79 12.72
CA THR A 85 5.63 -46.63 13.03
C THR A 85 4.67 -45.46 12.85
N GLU A 86 4.05 -45.04 13.95
CA GLU A 86 3.35 -43.77 14.06
C GLU A 86 4.27 -42.73 13.41
N LEU A 87 3.84 -42.16 12.27
CA LEU A 87 4.64 -41.16 11.58
C LEU A 87 4.93 -40.05 12.59
N PRO A 88 6.19 -39.58 12.72
CA PRO A 88 6.50 -38.48 13.62
C PRO A 88 5.62 -37.29 13.25
N ASN A 89 4.78 -36.85 14.19
CA ASN A 89 3.88 -35.72 14.02
C ASN A 89 4.73 -34.47 13.76
N VAL A 90 4.81 -34.06 12.49
CA VAL A 90 5.57 -32.87 12.12
C VAL A 90 4.73 -31.65 12.47
N ALA A 91 5.20 -30.87 13.44
CA ALA A 91 4.55 -29.64 13.82
C ALA A 91 4.43 -28.71 12.59
N SER A 92 3.23 -28.22 12.32
CA SER A 92 2.97 -27.34 11.18
C SER A 92 3.77 -26.04 11.31
N ARG A 93 4.57 -25.70 10.30
CA ARG A 93 5.28 -24.40 10.22
C ARG A 93 4.44 -23.28 9.59
N THR A 94 3.20 -23.57 9.22
CA THR A 94 2.22 -22.59 8.72
C THR A 94 2.07 -21.34 9.59
N PRO A 95 1.94 -21.42 10.94
CA PRO A 95 1.88 -20.21 11.78
C PRO A 95 3.14 -19.35 11.68
N LEU A 96 4.32 -19.96 11.50
CA LEU A 96 5.57 -19.24 11.36
C LEU A 96 5.62 -18.46 10.05
N PHE A 97 5.16 -19.04 8.94
CA PHE A 97 5.08 -18.33 7.66
C PHE A 97 4.03 -17.21 7.66
N ILE A 98 2.90 -17.42 8.33
CA ILE A 98 1.88 -16.37 8.51
C ILE A 98 2.48 -15.20 9.30
N LEU A 99 3.15 -15.50 10.42
CA LEU A 99 3.82 -14.51 11.24
C LEU A 99 4.89 -13.76 10.44
N ALA A 100 5.76 -14.48 9.72
CA ALA A 100 6.76 -13.87 8.84
C ALA A 100 6.14 -13.00 7.75
N GLY A 101 5.01 -13.42 7.16
CA GLY A 101 4.26 -12.65 6.18
C GLY A 101 3.71 -11.34 6.77
N ILE A 102 3.09 -11.41 7.96
CA ILE A 102 2.59 -10.22 8.68
C ILE A 102 3.75 -9.27 8.98
N PHE A 103 4.88 -9.78 9.48
CA PHE A 103 6.07 -8.98 9.75
C PHE A 103 6.63 -8.34 8.48
N GLY A 104 6.72 -9.08 7.38
CA GLY A 104 7.18 -8.56 6.09
C GLY A 104 6.29 -7.43 5.56
N VAL A 105 4.97 -7.61 5.63
CA VAL A 105 4.00 -6.58 5.20
C VAL A 105 4.07 -5.36 6.11
N ALA A 106 4.12 -5.55 7.43
CA ALA A 106 4.23 -4.45 8.40
C ALA A 106 5.53 -3.66 8.22
N PHE A 107 6.66 -4.34 8.04
CA PHE A 107 7.96 -3.72 7.79
C PHE A 107 7.98 -2.93 6.48
N TRP A 108 7.43 -3.51 5.41
CA TRP A 108 7.35 -2.86 4.11
C TRP A 108 6.45 -1.61 4.15
N ALA A 109 5.25 -1.72 4.72
CA ALA A 109 4.33 -0.60 4.88
C ALA A 109 4.92 0.51 5.78
N GLY A 110 5.56 0.13 6.89
CA GLY A 110 6.25 1.06 7.78
C GLY A 110 7.36 1.82 7.07
N SER A 111 8.16 1.12 6.26
CA SER A 111 9.24 1.71 5.49
C SER A 111 8.74 2.73 4.47
N ILE A 112 7.63 2.46 3.78
CA ILE A 112 6.99 3.42 2.87
C ILE A 112 6.50 4.66 3.62
N ALA A 113 5.84 4.48 4.77
CA ALA A 113 5.34 5.59 5.56
C ALA A 113 6.49 6.51 6.04
N VAL A 114 7.58 5.91 6.52
CA VAL A 114 8.81 6.62 6.93
C VAL A 114 9.42 7.37 5.75
N ALA A 115 9.61 6.71 4.61
CA ALA A 115 10.17 7.36 3.41
C ALA A 115 9.29 8.51 2.90
N ALA A 116 7.97 8.34 2.89
CA ALA A 116 7.03 9.38 2.49
C ALA A 116 7.06 10.58 3.45
N ASN A 117 7.16 10.33 4.77
CA ASN A 117 7.31 11.41 5.74
C ASN A 117 8.62 12.17 5.53
N HIS A 118 9.73 11.47 5.30
CA HIS A 118 11.02 12.10 5.01
C HIS A 118 10.96 13.00 3.77
N GLN A 119 10.29 12.57 2.71
CA GLN A 119 10.07 13.41 1.52
C GLN A 119 9.27 14.68 1.85
N ARG A 120 8.27 14.60 2.72
CA ARG A 120 7.45 15.75 3.16
C ARG A 120 8.25 16.74 4.02
N GLN A 121 9.05 16.23 4.96
CA GLN A 121 9.96 17.04 5.79
C GLN A 121 10.94 17.86 4.94
N GLY A 122 11.41 17.26 3.84
CA GLY A 122 12.36 17.86 2.91
C GLY A 122 11.78 18.98 2.04
N THR A 123 10.48 19.28 2.12
CA THR A 123 9.85 20.29 1.26
C THR A 123 10.13 21.71 1.75
N SER A 124 10.16 22.66 0.82
CA SER A 124 10.42 24.06 1.15
C SER A 124 9.26 24.71 1.90
N ILE A 125 8.03 24.25 1.68
CA ILE A 125 6.83 24.73 2.36
C ILE A 125 6.94 24.47 3.86
N VAL A 126 7.29 23.25 4.28
CA VAL A 126 7.45 22.91 5.69
C VAL A 126 8.52 23.77 6.36
N ARG A 127 9.70 23.91 5.74
CA ARG A 127 10.78 24.75 6.28
C ARG A 127 10.40 26.24 6.34
N GLY A 128 9.74 26.76 5.30
CA GLY A 128 9.26 28.14 5.26
C GLY A 128 8.19 28.41 6.32
N THR A 129 7.25 27.47 6.53
CA THR A 129 6.25 27.61 7.58
C THR A 129 6.88 27.59 8.97
N LEU A 130 7.83 26.69 9.24
CA LEU A 130 8.55 26.70 10.52
C LEU A 130 9.33 28.00 10.73
N PHE A 131 10.00 28.49 9.69
CA PHE A 131 10.71 29.77 9.74
C PHE A 131 9.77 30.90 10.15
N ASN A 132 8.60 31.00 9.51
CA ASN A 132 7.61 32.02 9.86
C ASN A 132 7.13 31.91 11.31
N VAL A 133 6.88 30.69 11.81
CA VAL A 133 6.51 30.48 13.22
C VAL A 133 7.64 30.92 14.14
N LYS A 134 8.90 30.65 13.78
CA LYS A 134 10.06 30.97 14.60
C LYS A 134 10.28 32.46 14.80
N PHE A 135 9.89 33.29 13.82
CA PHE A 135 10.08 34.75 13.85
C PHE A 135 8.81 35.53 14.16
N ASP A 136 7.67 34.87 14.32
CA ASP A 136 6.43 35.54 14.68
C ASP A 136 6.42 35.91 16.17
N THR A 137 6.15 37.19 16.46
CA THR A 137 6.13 37.74 17.83
C THR A 137 5.12 37.03 18.72
N LYS A 138 3.92 36.72 18.20
CA LYS A 138 2.87 36.04 18.98
C LYS A 138 3.25 34.58 19.27
N ALA A 139 3.89 33.91 18.31
CA ALA A 139 4.41 32.57 18.51
C ALA A 139 5.55 32.55 19.55
N GLN A 140 6.50 33.49 19.49
CA GLN A 140 7.60 33.59 20.46
C GLN A 140 7.12 33.91 21.88
N GLU A 141 6.11 34.76 22.04
CA GLU A 141 5.56 35.07 23.35
C GLU A 141 5.07 33.81 24.06
N LEU A 142 4.39 32.93 23.32
CA LEU A 142 3.78 31.71 23.85
C LEU A 142 4.73 30.51 23.90
N LEU A 143 5.56 30.27 22.88
CA LEU A 143 6.46 29.10 22.80
C LEU A 143 7.86 29.39 23.37
N GLY A 144 8.33 30.63 23.34
CA GLY A 144 9.71 31.01 23.64
C GLY A 144 10.55 31.30 22.39
N ASP A 145 11.84 31.57 22.60
CA ASP A 145 12.73 32.09 21.55
C ASP A 145 13.27 30.98 20.63
N ASN A 146 13.51 29.78 21.16
CA ASN A 146 14.02 28.64 20.37
C ASN A 146 12.90 27.71 19.92
N ILE A 147 12.17 28.11 18.89
CA ILE A 147 11.14 27.26 18.27
C ILE A 147 11.78 26.33 17.24
N ASP A 148 11.63 25.01 17.45
CA ASP A 148 12.02 23.95 16.52
C ASP A 148 10.97 22.83 16.52
N PHE A 149 11.17 21.78 15.71
CA PHE A 149 10.29 20.61 15.76
C PHE A 149 10.44 19.87 17.09
N VAL A 150 9.34 19.27 17.59
CA VAL A 150 9.36 18.42 18.80
C VAL A 150 10.40 17.30 18.69
N ASN A 151 10.54 16.72 17.51
CA ASN A 151 11.54 15.71 17.19
C ASN A 151 12.47 16.24 16.09
N PRO A 152 13.64 16.82 16.43
CA PRO A 152 14.52 17.47 15.44
C PRO A 152 15.01 16.51 14.34
N LYS A 153 15.22 15.24 14.70
CA LYS A 153 15.71 14.22 13.77
C LYS A 153 14.61 13.61 12.89
N TRP A 154 13.37 13.60 13.37
CA TRP A 154 12.28 12.93 12.67
C TRP A 154 10.91 13.56 12.97
N PRO A 155 10.66 14.78 12.47
CA PRO A 155 9.36 15.40 12.67
C PRO A 155 8.28 14.65 11.90
N TRP A 156 7.17 14.33 12.56
CA TRP A 156 6.04 13.72 11.87
C TRP A 156 5.17 14.82 11.26
N ILE A 157 5.12 14.88 9.92
CA ILE A 157 4.30 15.84 9.18
C ILE A 157 3.04 15.11 8.74
N SER A 158 1.94 15.42 9.41
CA SER A 158 0.62 14.96 9.03
C SER A 158 0.06 15.83 7.91
N GLY A 159 -0.86 15.26 7.13
CA GLY A 159 -1.54 15.97 6.06
C GLY A 159 -1.02 15.67 4.65
N THR A 160 -1.39 16.54 3.72
CA THR A 160 -1.16 16.40 2.28
C THR A 160 -0.31 17.56 1.76
N VAL A 161 0.81 17.22 1.12
CA VAL A 161 1.64 18.17 0.37
C VAL A 161 1.57 17.80 -1.11
N ALA A 162 0.69 18.46 -1.87
CA ALA A 162 0.52 18.21 -3.29
C ALA A 162 0.97 19.42 -4.12
N HIS A 163 2.29 19.56 -4.29
CA HIS A 163 2.89 20.65 -5.08
C HIS A 163 2.30 20.77 -6.49
N LEU A 164 2.15 19.64 -7.21
CA LEU A 164 1.61 19.62 -8.57
C LEU A 164 0.11 19.97 -8.63
N LYS A 165 -0.65 19.61 -7.60
CA LYS A 165 -2.07 19.95 -7.51
C LYS A 165 -2.32 21.34 -6.92
N GLY A 166 -1.25 22.04 -6.53
CA GLY A 166 -1.34 23.37 -5.94
C GLY A 166 -2.13 23.39 -4.62
N ARG A 167 -2.06 22.32 -3.81
CA ARG A 167 -2.76 22.27 -2.52
C ARG A 167 -1.86 21.69 -1.45
N VAL A 168 -1.81 22.39 -0.32
CA VAL A 168 -1.11 21.95 0.88
C VAL A 168 -2.02 22.13 2.08
N ASP A 169 -2.10 21.09 2.88
CA ASP A 169 -2.75 21.05 4.18
C ASP A 169 -1.82 20.22 5.06
N ILE A 170 -1.07 20.88 5.93
CA ILE A 170 -0.07 20.23 6.77
C ILE A 170 -0.26 20.60 8.23
N GLU A 171 0.07 19.62 9.06
CA GLU A 171 0.04 19.76 10.49
C GLU A 171 1.29 19.12 11.10
N PHE A 172 1.98 19.86 11.95
CA PHE A 172 3.18 19.38 12.63
C PHE A 172 3.31 19.98 14.02
N GLN A 173 4.01 19.27 14.89
CA GLN A 173 4.25 19.71 16.27
C GLN A 173 5.58 20.46 16.36
N VAL A 174 5.55 21.57 17.09
CA VAL A 174 6.70 22.42 17.40
C VAL A 174 6.92 22.48 18.90
N ARG A 175 8.16 22.62 19.31
CA ARG A 175 8.59 22.81 20.70
C ARG A 175 9.37 24.11 20.77
N GLY A 176 9.00 24.97 21.69
CA GLY A 176 9.82 26.08 22.14
C GLY A 176 10.36 25.87 23.54
N ASP A 177 11.03 26.88 24.08
CA ASP A 177 11.61 26.87 25.43
C ASP A 177 10.56 26.80 26.54
N LYS A 178 9.36 27.36 26.31
CA LYS A 178 8.28 27.45 27.29
C LYS A 178 7.24 26.35 27.12
N ALA A 179 6.86 26.04 25.88
CA ALA A 179 5.73 25.16 25.58
C ALA A 179 5.88 24.45 24.23
N GLU A 180 5.11 23.38 24.08
CA GLU A 180 4.89 22.70 22.80
C GLU A 180 3.58 23.19 22.17
N GLY A 181 3.52 23.20 20.84
CA GLY A 181 2.34 23.63 20.09
C GLY A 181 2.19 22.83 18.81
N ARG A 182 1.00 22.92 18.21
CA ARG A 182 0.66 22.28 16.94
C ARG A 182 0.41 23.36 15.90
N VAL A 183 1.20 23.36 14.85
CA VAL A 183 1.06 24.27 13.72
C VAL A 183 0.19 23.61 12.67
N HIS A 184 -0.79 24.34 12.17
CA HIS A 184 -1.65 23.95 11.06
C HIS A 184 -1.55 25.01 9.96
N PHE A 185 -1.20 24.56 8.76
CA PHE A 185 -0.98 25.42 7.62
C PHE A 185 -1.69 24.89 6.39
N VAL A 186 -2.52 25.73 5.79
CA VAL A 186 -3.27 25.44 4.56
C VAL A 186 -2.96 26.50 3.53
N ALA A 187 -2.53 26.07 2.34
CA ALA A 187 -2.29 26.94 1.22
C ALA A 187 -2.77 26.33 -0.09
N VAL A 188 -3.27 27.18 -0.98
CA VAL A 188 -3.77 26.81 -2.30
C VAL A 188 -3.14 27.68 -3.38
N ARG A 189 -2.86 27.08 -4.53
CA ARG A 189 -2.31 27.74 -5.73
C ARG A 189 -3.31 27.56 -6.87
N PRO A 190 -4.31 28.45 -7.00
CA PRO A 190 -5.32 28.35 -8.07
C PRO A 190 -4.74 28.62 -9.46
N ALA A 191 -3.68 29.43 -9.55
CA ALA A 191 -2.98 29.72 -10.80
C ALA A 191 -1.46 29.61 -10.61
N LYS A 192 -0.75 30.74 -10.60
CA LYS A 192 0.72 30.76 -10.51
C LYS A 192 1.25 31.04 -9.10
N GLN A 193 0.46 31.66 -8.22
CA GLN A 193 0.90 32.08 -6.89
C GLN A 193 0.24 31.27 -5.77
N TRP A 194 1.01 30.98 -4.73
CA TRP A 194 0.50 30.36 -3.51
C TRP A 194 -0.23 31.39 -2.66
N ILE A 195 -1.42 31.02 -2.19
CA ILE A 195 -2.26 31.81 -1.30
C ILE A 195 -2.43 31.01 -0.01
N THR A 196 -2.00 31.60 1.10
CA THR A 196 -2.22 31.04 2.44
C THR A 196 -3.68 31.22 2.81
N THR A 197 -4.38 30.13 3.12
CA THR A 197 -5.78 30.15 3.56
C THR A 197 -5.84 30.19 5.08
N ASP A 198 -5.14 29.25 5.73
CA ASP A 198 -5.09 29.15 7.19
C ASP A 198 -3.65 29.01 7.64
N PHE A 199 -3.27 29.77 8.67
CA PHE A 199 -2.00 29.61 9.35
C PHE A 199 -2.16 29.86 10.85
N THR A 200 -2.35 28.76 11.58
CA THR A 200 -2.71 28.77 12.99
C THR A 200 -1.75 27.94 13.82
N LEU A 201 -1.49 28.41 15.03
CA LEU A 201 -0.75 27.72 16.07
C LEU A 201 -1.71 27.43 17.22
N THR A 202 -1.90 26.15 17.53
CA THR A 202 -2.75 25.67 18.61
C THR A 202 -1.89 25.18 19.76
N MET A 203 -2.10 25.77 20.93
CA MET A 203 -1.49 25.34 22.17
C MET A 203 -2.23 24.15 22.79
N PRO A 204 -1.57 23.35 23.64
CA PRO A 204 -2.21 22.26 24.38
C PRO A 204 -3.38 22.76 25.25
N ASP A 205 -3.31 24.00 25.72
CA ASP A 205 -4.36 24.64 26.51
C ASP A 205 -5.60 25.03 25.71
N GLY A 206 -5.63 24.76 24.39
CA GLY A 206 -6.71 25.12 23.48
C GLY A 206 -6.67 26.57 22.97
N THR A 207 -5.69 27.36 23.42
CA THR A 207 -5.43 28.70 22.87
C THR A 207 -4.95 28.60 21.43
N CYS A 208 -5.63 29.29 20.52
CA CYS A 208 -5.27 29.36 19.11
C CYS A 208 -4.80 30.76 18.74
N VAL A 209 -3.70 30.84 18.00
CA VAL A 209 -3.12 32.09 17.50
C VAL A 209 -2.93 32.00 16.00
N ILE A 210 -3.24 33.09 15.30
CA ILE A 210 -2.98 33.25 13.87
C ILE A 210 -1.56 33.82 13.72
N VAL A 211 -0.69 33.07 13.04
CA VAL A 211 0.76 33.35 12.94
C VAL A 211 1.11 34.14 11.68
N GLY A 212 0.21 34.19 10.69
CA GLY A 212 0.56 34.65 9.34
C GLY A 212 -0.46 35.55 8.65
N GLU A 213 -1.14 36.42 9.40
CA GLU A 213 -2.20 37.31 8.87
C GLU A 213 -1.74 38.16 7.65
N ASN A 214 -0.42 38.32 7.44
CA ASN A 214 0.15 39.13 6.35
C ASN A 214 1.19 38.40 5.47
N THR A 215 1.36 37.07 5.61
CA THR A 215 2.48 36.38 4.94
C THR A 215 2.05 35.84 3.57
N VAL A 216 2.23 36.66 2.54
CA VAL A 216 2.39 36.14 1.17
C VAL A 216 3.74 35.43 1.16
N LEU A 217 3.75 34.10 1.06
CA LEU A 217 5.00 33.34 1.05
C LEU A 217 5.89 33.90 -0.07
N PRO A 218 7.10 34.40 0.23
CA PRO A 218 8.00 34.88 -0.81
C PRO A 218 8.26 33.73 -1.78
N GLU A 219 8.11 34.02 -3.08
CA GLU A 219 8.39 33.06 -4.14
C GLU A 219 9.85 32.61 -3.96
N LEU A 220 10.04 31.37 -3.51
CA LEU A 220 11.37 30.78 -3.40
C LEU A 220 11.93 30.67 -4.82
N SER A 221 12.72 31.66 -5.23
CA SER A 221 13.49 31.62 -6.46
C SER A 221 14.48 30.46 -6.36
N ASN A 222 14.33 29.52 -7.27
CA ASN A 222 15.19 28.35 -7.47
C ASN A 222 16.65 28.76 -7.75
#